data_AF-A0A3D5I317-F1
#
_entry.id   AF-A0A3D5I317-F1
#
_cell.length_a   1.000
_cell.length_b   1.000
_cell.length_c   1.000
_cell.angle_alpha   90.00
_cell.angle_beta   90.00
_cell.angle_gamma   90.00
#
_symmetry.space_group_name_H-M   'P 1'
#
loop_
_entity.id
_entity.type
_entity.pdbx_description
1 polymer ?
#
loop_
_entity_poly.entity_id
_entity_poly.type
_entity_poly.pdbx_seq_one_letter_code
_entity_poly.pdbx_strand_id
1 'polypeptide(L)' 'MATDKELIKEAGQELWNTVKKLRPGLPKEARSQLVLKALLTIGDLPDQLQASMVLGQIADQEPDEAPEKEGA' A
#
# COMPACT_ATOMS: atom_id res chain seq x y z
N MET A 1 5.89 17.58 -10.33
CA MET A 1 5.12 16.56 -11.08
C MET A 1 5.77 15.18 -11.07
N ALA A 2 7.02 15.01 -11.53
CA ALA A 2 7.70 13.70 -11.44
C ALA A 2 8.13 13.36 -10.00
N THR A 3 8.67 14.34 -9.28
CA THR A 3 9.15 14.20 -7.89
C THR A 3 8.01 13.88 -6.91
N ASP A 4 6.83 14.47 -7.09
CA ASP A 4 5.67 14.23 -6.22
C ASP A 4 5.18 12.79 -6.32
N LYS A 5 5.18 12.22 -7.54
CA LYS A 5 4.76 10.84 -7.79
C LYS A 5 5.74 9.82 -7.19
N GLU A 6 7.04 10.11 -7.24
CA GLU A 6 8.07 9.27 -6.60
C GLU A 6 7.95 9.32 -5.07
N LEU A 7 7.74 10.50 -4.49
CA LEU A 7 7.50 10.66 -3.06
C LEU A 7 6.24 9.90 -2.59
N ILE A 8 5.14 9.99 -3.34
CA ILE A 8 3.91 9.24 -3.06
C ILE A 8 4.15 7.73 -3.12
N LYS A 9 4.99 7.27 -4.05
CA LYS A 9 5.35 5.84 -4.17
C LYS A 9 6.18 5.37 -2.98
N GLU A 10 7.20 6.14 -2.57
CA GLU A 10 8.02 5.82 -1.41
C GLU A 10 7.18 5.80 -0.12
N ALA A 11 6.37 6.83 0.10
CA ALA A 11 5.46 6.91 1.24
C ALA A 11 4.44 5.75 1.24
N GLY A 12 3.84 5.45 0.08
CA GLY A 12 2.92 4.33 -0.07
C GLY A 12 3.57 2.98 0.23
N GLN A 13 4.82 2.78 -0.20
CA GLN A 13 5.56 1.55 0.06
C GLN A 13 5.92 1.38 1.54
N GLU A 14 6.36 2.45 2.20
CA GLU A 14 6.71 2.41 3.62
C GLU A 14 5.46 2.17 4.49
N LEU A 15 4.34 2.83 4.15
CA LEU A 15 3.06 2.59 4.79
C LEU A 15 2.56 1.16 4.56
N TRP A 16 2.69 0.63 3.35
CA TRP A 16 2.35 -0.77 3.04
C TRP A 16 3.12 -1.74 3.92
N ASN A 17 4.44 -1.58 3.97
CA ASN A 17 5.33 -2.42 4.78
C ASN A 17 5.01 -2.30 6.27
N THR A 18 4.69 -1.10 6.74
CA THR A 18 4.27 -0.86 8.12
C THR A 18 2.97 -1.59 8.45
N VAL A 19 1.94 -1.48 7.60
CA VAL A 19 0.67 -2.19 7.80
C VAL A 19 0.89 -3.71 7.75
N LYS A 20 1.71 -4.22 6.83
CA LYS A 20 2.06 -5.65 6.74
C LYS A 20 2.75 -6.16 8.01
N LYS A 21 3.69 -5.41 8.58
CA LYS A 21 4.36 -5.75 9.85
C LYS A 21 3.40 -5.75 11.03
N LEU A 22 2.51 -4.76 11.11
CA LEU A 22 1.56 -4.63 12.22
C LEU A 22 0.42 -5.64 12.13
N ARG A 23 -0.01 -6.00 10.91
CA ARG A 23 -1.19 -6.81 10.61
C ARG A 23 -0.88 -7.81 9.48
N PRO A 24 -0.04 -8.84 9.72
CA PRO A 24 0.42 -9.76 8.67
C PRO A 24 -0.74 -10.50 7.98
N GLY A 25 -1.76 -10.94 8.72
CA GLY A 25 -2.95 -11.61 8.15
C GLY A 25 -3.97 -10.68 7.49
N LEU A 26 -3.68 -9.38 7.32
CA LEU A 26 -4.61 -8.46 6.68
C LEU A 26 -4.65 -8.74 5.16
N PRO A 27 -5.82 -9.01 4.57
CA PRO A 27 -5.93 -9.22 3.13
C PRO A 27 -5.35 -8.07 2.32
N LYS A 28 -4.73 -8.38 1.19
CA LYS A 28 -4.09 -7.43 0.27
C LYS A 28 -4.99 -6.24 -0.06
N GLU A 29 -6.26 -6.48 -0.39
CA GLU A 29 -7.24 -5.43 -0.68
C GLU A 29 -7.48 -4.50 0.52
N ALA A 30 -7.66 -5.05 1.72
CA ALA A 30 -7.84 -4.26 2.93
C ALA A 30 -6.57 -3.48 3.30
N ARG A 31 -5.38 -4.02 3.00
CA ARG A 31 -4.10 -3.34 3.16
C ARG A 31 -4.01 -2.14 2.21
N SER A 32 -4.33 -2.31 0.92
CA SER A 32 -4.39 -1.23 -0.07
C SER A 32 -5.28 -0.07 0.39
N GLN A 33 -6.48 -0.38 0.89
CA GLN A 33 -7.42 0.65 1.36
C GLN A 33 -6.90 1.41 2.59
N LEU A 34 -6.21 0.74 3.51
CA LEU A 34 -5.60 1.41 4.67
C LEU A 34 -4.48 2.35 4.25
N VAL A 35 -3.61 1.93 3.33
CA VAL A 35 -2.53 2.77 2.83
C VAL A 35 -3.10 3.97 2.07
N LEU A 36 -4.13 3.78 1.23
CA LEU A 36 -4.83 4.88 0.56
C LEU A 36 -5.35 5.90 1.57
N LYS A 37 -6.06 5.42 2.59
CA LYS A 37 -6.63 6.28 3.63
C LYS A 37 -5.53 7.05 4.38
N ALA A 38 -4.40 6.42 4.69
CA ALA A 38 -3.27 7.06 5.35
C ALA A 38 -2.68 8.18 4.48
N LEU A 39 -2.41 7.88 3.21
CA LEU A 39 -1.91 8.83 2.22
C LEU A 39 -2.84 10.06 2.06
N LEU A 40 -4.15 9.84 2.00
CA LEU A 40 -5.14 10.93 1.94
C LEU A 40 -5.19 11.74 3.25
N THR A 41 -5.03 11.08 4.41
CA THR A 41 -5.10 11.74 5.72
C THR A 41 -3.90 12.64 5.99
N ILE A 42 -2.70 12.24 5.55
CA ILE A 42 -1.46 13.00 5.74
C ILE A 42 -1.47 14.29 4.88
N GLY A 43 -2.27 14.33 3.82
CA GLY A 43 -2.39 15.50 2.94
C GLY A 43 -1.30 15.57 1.87
N ASP A 44 -0.45 14.54 1.75
CA ASP A 44 0.56 14.41 0.68
C ASP A 44 -0.05 14.18 -0.71
N LEU A 45 -1.38 14.09 -0.81
CA LEU A 45 -2.10 13.84 -2.05
C LEU A 45 -3.24 14.85 -2.28
N PRO A 46 -3.10 15.74 -3.28
CA PRO A 46 -4.22 16.54 -3.77
C PRO A 46 -5.16 15.73 -4.70
N ASP A 47 -4.75 14.54 -5.16
CA ASP A 47 -5.46 13.77 -6.19
C ASP A 47 -5.61 12.28 -5.83
N GLN A 48 -6.81 11.90 -5.37
CA GLN A 48 -7.19 10.52 -5.00
C GLN A 48 -6.96 9.51 -6.13
N LEU A 49 -7.02 9.93 -7.40
CA LEU A 49 -6.81 9.06 -8.55
C LEU A 49 -5.35 8.60 -8.62
N GLN A 50 -4.40 9.51 -8.44
CA GLN A 50 -2.97 9.19 -8.49
C GLN A 50 -2.56 8.24 -7.36
N ALA A 51 -3.10 8.44 -6.15
CA ALA A 51 -2.88 7.56 -5.01
C ALA A 51 -3.32 6.12 -5.32
N SER A 52 -4.52 5.99 -5.87
CA SER A 52 -5.11 4.69 -6.23
C SER A 52 -4.28 3.97 -7.29
N MET A 53 -3.76 4.70 -8.30
CA MET A 53 -2.89 4.12 -9.33
C MET A 53 -1.57 3.61 -8.78
N VAL A 54 -0.90 4.39 -7.91
CA VAL A 54 0.36 3.98 -7.28
C VAL A 54 0.16 2.77 -6.37
N LEU A 55 -0.97 2.71 -5.65
CA LEU A 55 -1.29 1.57 -4.80
C LEU A 55 -1.58 0.31 -5.58
N GLY A 56 -2.23 0.41 -6.74
CA GLY A 56 -2.35 -0.72 -7.67
C GLY A 56 -0.98 -1.28 -8.04
N GLN A 57 -0.02 -0.40 -8.36
CA GLN A 57 1.36 -0.83 -8.68
C GLN A 57 2.08 -1.49 -7.49
N ILE A 58 1.90 -0.98 -6.27
CA ILE A 58 2.50 -1.56 -5.06
C ILE A 58 1.87 -2.93 -4.77
N ALA A 59 0.55 -3.03 -4.88
CA ALA A 59 -0.17 -4.29 -4.71
C ALA A 59 0.29 -5.31 -5.77
N ASP A 60 0.35 -4.96 -7.05
CA ASP A 60 0.74 -5.87 -8.14
C ASP A 60 2.19 -6.39 -8.03
N GLN A 61 3.07 -5.64 -7.36
CA GLN A 61 4.46 -6.05 -7.10
C GLN A 61 4.59 -7.07 -5.95
N GLU A 62 3.60 -7.16 -5.07
CA GLU A 62 3.61 -8.16 -4.01
C GLU A 62 3.17 -9.52 -4.57
N PRO A 63 4.00 -10.57 -4.41
CA PRO A 63 3.57 -11.93 -4.73
C PRO A 63 2.30 -12.22 -3.93
N ASP A 64 1.33 -12.89 -4.54
CA ASP A 64 0.17 -13.38 -3.79
C ASP A 64 0.69 -14.17 -2.58
N GLU A 65 0.27 -13.77 -1.38
CA GLU A 65 0.67 -14.43 -0.15
C GLU A 65 0.29 -15.90 -0.31
N ALA A 66 1.31 -16.75 -0.51
CA ALA A 66 1.13 -18.18 -0.55
C ALA A 66 0.39 -18.55 0.75
N PRO A 67 -0.64 -19.40 0.68
CA PRO A 67 -1.37 -19.79 1.87
C PRO A 67 -0.34 -20.26 2.89
N GLU A 68 -0.32 -19.62 4.06
CA GLU A 68 0.51 -20.03 5.18
C GLU A 68 0.36 -21.54 5.27
N LYS A 69 1.47 -22.28 5.15
CA LYS A 69 1.42 -23.72 5.33
C LYS A 69 0.83 -23.93 6.72
N GLU A 70 -0.40 -24.41 6.77
CA GLU A 70 -1.01 -24.96 7.98
C GLU A 70 -0.02 -26.01 8.49
N GLY A 71 0.65 -25.66 9.59
CA GLY A 71 1.66 -26.50 10.20
C GLY A 71 1.02 -27.79 10.72
N ALA A 72 1.50 -28.89 10.15
CA ALA A 72 1.78 -30.22 10.74
C ALA A 72 1.09 -30.60 12.06
#